data_AF-A0A819ZMT7-F1
#
_entry.id   AF-A0A819ZMT7-F1
#
_cell.length_a   1.000
_cell.length_b   1.000
_cell.length_c   1.000
_cell.angle_alpha   90.00
_cell.angle_beta   90.00
_cell.angle_gamma   90.00
#
_symmetry.space_group_name_H-M   'P 1'
#
loop_
_entity.id
_entity.type
_entity.pdbx_description
1 polymer ?
#
loop_
_entity_poly.entity_id
_entity_poly.type
_entity_poly.pdbx_seq_one_letter_code
_entity_poly.pdbx_strand_id
1 'polypeptide(L)'
;MISYSDSNRLNELAHQHSCFGSDGRFNQGLIDNCQRDINKYCQSEVVNKNDDYDSNEDDPDSNDNDNRKKTNDDDDRVTDRKMDGGIIQCLRSNYTNTSITLESQCVLELIDVIQTSKLDIKLDVKLYQNCRKFLKIECIGIDQEDCLKLLYQKNKIDDDTCKEQIKRIIREGQVDIYADRALTFACQADLLKYCNDIPIGSGKQLQCLLSMGKSVTSQCQTILQKRQELWEFISNVTNVVDLTEQIRKSNNSLYQFIVILLILCTVFMAGCMYGRSVRYNPIMNYDDPITIDHK
;
A
#
# COMPACT_ATOMS: atom_id res chain seq x y z
N MET A 1 -5.13 32.83 -20.48
CA MET A 1 -3.71 32.98 -20.89
C MET A 1 -2.95 33.38 -19.64
N ILE A 2 -2.33 32.41 -18.95
CA ILE A 2 -1.51 32.67 -17.78
C ILE A 2 -0.12 33.08 -18.30
N SER A 3 0.42 34.17 -17.76
CA SER A 3 1.66 34.82 -18.20
C SER A 3 2.86 33.89 -18.04
N TYR A 4 3.78 33.94 -19.00
CA TYR A 4 5.07 33.22 -19.02
C TYR A 4 5.94 33.50 -17.76
N SER A 5 5.64 34.59 -17.03
CA SER A 5 6.31 34.96 -15.78
C SER A 5 5.88 34.14 -14.55
N ASP A 6 4.64 33.63 -14.51
CA ASP A 6 4.13 32.83 -13.39
C ASP A 6 4.62 31.37 -13.48
N SER A 7 4.96 30.91 -14.68
CA SER A 7 5.59 29.60 -14.91
C SER A 7 7.01 29.54 -14.35
N ASN A 8 7.73 30.66 -14.31
CA ASN A 8 9.11 30.70 -13.80
C ASN A 8 9.16 30.66 -12.27
N ARG A 9 8.17 31.22 -11.57
CA ARG A 9 8.08 31.17 -10.10
C ARG A 9 7.75 29.77 -9.56
N LEU A 10 7.04 28.97 -10.35
CA LEU A 10 6.80 27.54 -10.08
C LEU A 10 7.98 26.64 -10.49
N ASN A 11 8.72 27.01 -11.55
CA ASN A 11 9.95 26.32 -11.93
C ASN A 11 11.11 26.58 -10.96
N GLU A 12 11.16 27.75 -10.31
CA GLU A 12 12.14 28.04 -9.24
C GLU A 12 11.85 27.26 -7.96
N LEU A 13 10.58 26.93 -7.68
CA LEU A 13 10.21 26.00 -6.62
C LEU A 13 10.59 24.56 -7.02
N ALA A 14 10.32 24.14 -8.25
CA ALA A 14 10.61 22.80 -8.77
C ALA A 14 12.11 22.41 -8.75
N HIS A 15 13.04 23.38 -8.79
CA HIS A 15 14.49 23.11 -8.79
C HIS A 15 15.12 22.90 -7.40
N GLN A 16 14.35 23.09 -6.32
CA GLN A 16 14.84 22.93 -4.95
C GLN A 16 14.54 21.55 -4.33
N HIS A 17 13.82 20.69 -5.06
CA HIS A 17 13.32 19.39 -4.58
C HIS A 17 14.27 18.24 -4.93
N SER A 18 15.47 18.22 -4.38
CA SER A 18 16.21 16.97 -4.23
C SER A 18 15.89 16.39 -2.85
N CYS A 19 15.34 15.17 -2.79
CA CYS A 19 15.17 14.43 -1.53
C CYS A 19 16.49 14.24 -0.75
N PHE A 20 17.61 14.46 -1.44
CA PHE A 20 18.96 14.45 -0.91
C PHE A 20 19.55 15.85 -1.03
N GLY A 21 20.12 16.40 0.04
CA GLY A 21 20.93 17.60 -0.05
C GLY A 21 22.11 17.40 -1.01
N SER A 22 22.79 18.48 -1.36
CA SER A 22 23.99 18.51 -2.22
C SER A 22 25.06 17.48 -1.84
N ASP A 23 25.06 17.06 -0.57
CA ASP A 23 26.02 16.14 0.05
C ASP A 23 25.55 14.67 0.03
N GLY A 24 24.43 14.35 -0.62
CA GLY A 24 23.88 12.98 -0.68
C GLY A 24 23.26 12.48 0.62
N ARG A 25 23.14 13.33 1.65
CA ARG A 25 22.38 13.07 2.89
C ARG A 25 20.93 13.53 2.74
N PHE A 26 20.02 12.95 3.52
CA PHE A 26 18.65 13.44 3.67
C PHE A 26 18.55 14.97 3.78
N ASN A 27 17.46 15.53 3.26
CA ASN A 27 17.12 16.93 3.51
C ASN A 27 17.10 17.16 5.04
N GLN A 28 18.13 17.84 5.56
CA GLN A 28 18.31 18.08 7.01
C GLN A 28 17.08 18.75 7.62
N GLY A 29 16.34 19.54 6.83
CA GLY A 29 15.08 20.15 7.24
C GLY A 29 14.00 19.13 7.63
N LEU A 30 13.94 17.96 6.99
CA LEU A 30 13.00 16.91 7.36
C LEU A 30 13.31 16.33 8.74
N ILE A 31 14.58 16.02 9.01
CA ILE A 31 14.98 15.45 10.31
C ILE A 31 14.71 16.44 11.44
N ASP A 32 15.08 17.71 11.23
CA ASP A 32 14.93 18.75 12.24
C ASP A 32 13.44 19.01 12.56
N ASN A 33 12.60 19.13 11.53
CA ASN A 33 11.17 19.42 11.70
C ASN A 33 10.36 18.20 12.14
N CYS A 34 10.81 16.98 11.83
CA CYS A 34 10.17 15.73 12.26
C CYS A 34 10.78 15.11 13.53
N GLN A 35 11.77 15.73 14.17
CA GLN A 35 12.56 15.10 15.23
C GLN A 35 11.70 14.51 16.37
N ARG A 36 10.65 15.22 16.81
CA ARG A 36 9.73 14.75 17.86
C ARG A 36 8.92 13.54 17.43
N ASP A 37 8.38 13.57 16.22
CA ASP A 37 7.61 12.46 15.65
C ASP A 37 8.50 11.23 15.38
N ILE A 38 9.72 11.44 14.89
CA ILE A 38 10.70 10.38 14.67
C ILE A 38 11.02 9.67 15.99
N ASN A 39 11.34 10.43 17.04
CA ASN A 39 11.66 9.86 18.35
C ASN A 39 10.47 9.13 18.99
N LYS A 40 9.24 9.59 18.71
CA LYS A 40 8.02 9.03 19.31
C LYS A 40 7.51 7.80 18.58
N TYR A 41 7.60 7.76 17.25
CA TYR A 41 6.93 6.76 16.43
C TYR A 41 7.87 5.91 15.58
N CYS A 42 9.10 6.36 15.33
CA CYS A 42 10.05 5.72 14.41
C CYS A 42 11.37 5.32 15.08
N GLN A 43 11.38 5.21 16.40
CA GLN A 43 12.60 4.93 17.18
C GLN A 43 13.29 3.61 16.77
N SER A 44 12.53 2.60 16.33
CA SER A 44 13.08 1.33 15.82
C SER A 44 14.00 1.50 14.60
N GLU A 45 13.70 2.46 13.73
CA GLU A 45 14.49 2.74 12.53
C GLU A 45 15.80 3.47 12.84
N VAL A 46 15.88 4.12 14.01
CA VAL A 46 17.08 4.83 14.47
C VAL A 46 18.07 3.85 15.12
N VAL A 47 17.58 2.78 15.75
CA VAL A 47 18.37 1.80 16.52
C VAL A 47 19.07 0.76 15.64
N ASN A 48 18.52 0.43 14.46
CA ASN A 48 19.14 -0.49 13.47
C ASN A 48 20.46 0.01 12.84
N LYS A 49 21.07 1.08 13.39
CA LYS A 49 22.34 1.64 12.93
C LYS A 49 23.58 0.98 13.53
N ASN A 50 23.46 0.18 14.59
CA ASN A 50 24.62 -0.29 15.35
C ASN A 50 25.03 -1.74 15.10
N ASP A 51 24.27 -2.54 14.35
CA ASP A 51 24.49 -4.00 14.28
C ASP A 51 24.91 -4.54 12.89
N ASP A 52 25.13 -3.70 11.88
CA ASP A 52 25.50 -4.15 10.51
C ASP A 52 26.96 -3.79 10.15
N TYR A 53 27.89 -4.09 11.07
CA TYR A 53 29.32 -4.17 10.78
C TYR A 53 29.83 -5.56 11.19
N ASP A 54 29.41 -6.59 10.46
CA ASP A 54 30.12 -7.87 10.46
C ASP A 54 30.67 -8.13 9.07
N SER A 55 31.90 -7.67 8.88
CA SER A 55 32.82 -8.19 7.86
C SER A 55 32.97 -9.69 8.09
N ASN A 56 32.51 -10.52 7.14
CA ASN A 56 33.15 -11.77 6.66
C ASN A 56 32.20 -12.50 5.70
N GLU A 57 32.46 -12.40 4.40
CA GLU A 57 32.06 -13.46 3.46
C GLU A 57 33.19 -13.59 2.42
N ASP A 58 34.12 -14.48 2.75
CA ASP A 58 35.04 -15.09 1.79
C ASP A 58 34.22 -15.99 0.88
N ASP A 59 34.03 -15.60 -0.39
CA ASP A 59 33.43 -16.46 -1.41
C ASP A 59 34.50 -16.87 -2.45
N PRO A 60 34.99 -18.13 -2.42
CA PRO A 60 35.99 -18.63 -3.33
C PRO A 60 35.35 -19.47 -4.44
N ASP A 61 34.83 -18.86 -5.51
CA ASP A 61 34.88 -19.46 -6.84
C ASP A 61 34.29 -18.54 -7.93
N SER A 62 35.11 -18.18 -8.91
CA SER A 62 34.67 -18.04 -10.30
C SER A 62 35.87 -17.84 -11.22
N ASN A 63 36.46 -18.95 -11.63
CA ASN A 63 37.09 -19.00 -12.95
C ASN A 63 35.99 -18.93 -14.00
N ASP A 64 35.87 -17.81 -14.71
CA ASP A 64 35.48 -17.85 -16.12
C ASP A 64 35.98 -16.60 -16.85
N ASN A 65 36.93 -16.85 -17.75
CA ASN A 65 37.43 -15.89 -18.71
C ASN A 65 36.42 -15.73 -19.86
N ASP A 66 35.75 -14.60 -19.95
CA ASP A 66 35.34 -14.10 -21.28
C ASP A 66 35.48 -12.58 -21.39
N ASN A 67 36.36 -12.19 -22.30
CA ASN A 67 36.74 -10.83 -22.62
C ASN A 67 35.72 -10.22 -23.57
N ARG A 68 34.79 -9.40 -23.07
CA ARG A 68 34.09 -8.41 -23.90
C ARG A 68 34.06 -7.03 -23.29
N LYS A 69 35.08 -6.26 -23.67
CA LYS A 69 35.26 -4.81 -23.55
C LYS A 69 33.93 -4.04 -23.57
N LYS A 70 33.53 -3.48 -22.42
CA LYS A 70 32.60 -2.36 -22.32
C LYS A 70 33.10 -1.37 -21.26
N THR A 71 33.76 -0.35 -21.79
CA THR A 71 33.92 1.03 -21.31
C THR A 71 33.60 1.33 -19.85
N ASN A 72 34.64 1.80 -19.15
CA ASN A 72 34.64 2.63 -17.96
C ASN A 72 33.37 3.50 -17.84
N ASP A 73 32.63 3.35 -16.75
CA ASP A 73 31.92 4.40 -16.03
C ASP A 73 31.54 3.80 -14.66
N ASP A 74 32.30 4.20 -13.64
CA ASP A 74 31.93 4.33 -12.23
C ASP A 74 31.28 3.12 -11.53
N ASP A 75 32.11 2.10 -11.31
CA ASP A 75 32.02 1.27 -10.10
C ASP A 75 32.50 2.10 -8.90
N ASP A 76 31.58 2.84 -8.26
CA ASP A 76 31.87 3.46 -6.97
C ASP A 76 30.60 3.70 -6.11
N ARG A 77 30.62 3.10 -4.92
CA ARG A 77 29.74 3.33 -3.74
C ARG A 77 28.28 2.87 -3.83
N VAL A 78 28.07 1.57 -3.62
CA VAL A 78 26.73 0.99 -3.36
C VAL A 78 26.46 0.79 -1.85
N THR A 79 27.43 0.98 -0.97
CA THR A 79 27.29 0.63 0.47
C THR A 79 26.86 1.76 1.41
N ASP A 80 26.75 3.01 0.94
CA ASP A 80 26.33 4.14 1.81
C ASP A 80 24.95 4.74 1.43
N ARG A 81 24.21 4.08 0.52
CA ARG A 81 22.92 4.57 -0.01
C ARG A 81 21.69 3.90 0.61
N LYS A 82 21.87 3.11 1.67
CA LYS A 82 20.80 2.28 2.27
C LYS A 82 20.23 2.86 3.58
N MET A 83 20.86 3.88 4.15
CA MET A 83 20.51 4.44 5.45
C MET A 83 19.88 5.82 5.31
N ASP A 84 18.56 5.84 5.11
CA ASP A 84 17.73 7.06 5.13
C ASP A 84 16.26 6.70 4.77
N GLY A 85 16.06 5.70 3.91
CA GLY A 85 14.73 5.22 3.49
C GLY A 85 13.85 4.61 4.60
N GLY A 86 14.42 4.13 5.71
CA GLY A 86 13.67 3.55 6.83
C GLY A 86 12.82 4.59 7.57
N ILE A 87 13.42 5.75 7.87
CA ILE A 87 12.74 6.85 8.57
C ILE A 87 11.61 7.43 7.71
N ILE A 88 11.87 7.72 6.42
CA ILE A 88 10.80 8.16 5.50
C ILE A 88 9.67 7.13 5.43
N GLN A 89 10.00 5.83 5.36
CA GLN A 89 8.98 4.80 5.29
C GLN A 89 8.10 4.81 6.55
N CYS A 90 8.72 4.91 7.73
CA CYS A 90 7.99 4.98 8.98
C CYS A 90 7.10 6.22 9.04
N LEU A 91 7.61 7.40 8.70
CA LEU A 91 6.85 8.64 8.66
C LEU A 91 5.67 8.54 7.68
N ARG A 92 5.87 8.01 6.47
CA ARG A 92 4.80 7.76 5.49
C ARG A 92 3.73 6.80 6.02
N SER A 93 4.14 5.74 6.73
CA SER A 93 3.21 4.81 7.35
C SER A 93 2.33 5.50 8.39
N ASN A 94 2.94 6.31 9.27
CA ASN A 94 2.23 7.05 10.31
C ASN A 94 1.37 8.18 9.75
N TYR A 95 1.79 8.80 8.65
CA TYR A 95 1.02 9.82 7.93
C TYR A 95 -0.33 9.30 7.44
N THR A 96 -0.39 8.04 7.02
CA THR A 96 -1.66 7.38 6.60
C THR A 96 -2.42 6.71 7.74
N ASN A 97 -1.89 6.75 8.96
CA ASN A 97 -2.48 6.08 10.12
C ASN A 97 -3.49 7.01 10.81
N THR A 98 -4.75 6.56 10.94
CA THR A 98 -5.82 7.34 11.58
C THR A 98 -5.68 7.45 13.11
N SER A 99 -4.89 6.58 13.73
CA SER A 99 -4.67 6.57 15.20
C SER A 99 -3.53 7.48 15.65
N ILE A 100 -2.74 8.01 14.70
CA ILE A 100 -1.56 8.82 14.97
C ILE A 100 -1.74 10.19 14.31
N THR A 101 -1.25 11.24 14.96
CA THR A 101 -1.25 12.59 14.40
C THR A 101 0.17 13.12 14.51
N LEU A 102 0.79 13.32 13.35
CA LEU A 102 2.10 13.95 13.23
C LEU A 102 1.98 15.46 13.44
N GLU A 103 3.08 16.09 13.84
CA GLU A 103 3.15 17.53 14.04
C GLU A 103 3.03 18.29 12.71
N SER A 104 2.39 19.46 12.73
CA SER A 104 2.13 20.23 11.51
C SER A 104 3.40 20.56 10.72
N GLN A 105 4.48 20.93 11.40
CA GLN A 105 5.79 21.17 10.78
C GLN A 105 6.37 19.91 10.12
N CYS A 106 6.22 18.73 10.75
CA CYS A 106 6.67 17.48 10.16
C CYS A 106 5.80 17.08 8.96
N VAL A 107 4.48 17.29 9.05
CA VAL A 107 3.55 17.01 7.95
C VAL A 107 3.90 17.83 6.71
N LEU A 108 4.23 19.11 6.86
CA LEU A 108 4.59 19.96 5.72
C LEU A 108 5.85 19.47 5.01
N GLU A 109 6.92 19.16 5.75
CA GLU A 109 8.14 18.59 5.16
C GLU A 109 7.92 17.20 4.56
N LEU A 110 7.11 16.36 5.21
CA LEU A 110 6.81 15.04 4.70
C LEU A 110 5.99 15.09 3.41
N ILE A 111 5.04 16.03 3.30
CA ILE A 111 4.28 16.26 2.06
C ILE A 111 5.22 16.65 0.93
N ASP A 112 6.20 17.53 1.17
CA ASP A 112 7.20 17.91 0.17
C ASP A 112 7.99 16.70 -0.34
N VAL A 113 8.46 15.86 0.59
CA VAL A 113 9.17 14.62 0.28
C VAL A 113 8.29 13.62 -0.48
N ILE A 114 7.02 13.51 -0.12
CA ILE A 114 6.06 12.67 -0.85
C ILE A 114 5.89 13.22 -2.26
N GLN A 115 5.58 14.51 -2.41
CA GLN A 115 5.38 15.19 -3.70
C GLN A 115 6.56 15.02 -4.64
N THR A 116 7.76 15.31 -4.14
CA THR A 116 9.00 15.17 -4.88
C THR A 116 9.17 13.75 -5.42
N SER A 117 8.84 12.74 -4.61
CA SER A 117 8.90 11.34 -5.04
C SER A 117 7.87 10.94 -6.11
N LYS A 118 6.84 11.77 -6.38
CA LYS A 118 5.83 11.55 -7.43
C LYS A 118 6.20 12.19 -8.77
N LEU A 119 7.25 13.00 -8.83
CA LEU A 119 7.71 13.63 -10.07
C LEU A 119 8.19 12.59 -11.10
N ASP A 120 8.90 11.57 -10.63
CA ASP A 120 9.25 10.38 -11.38
C ASP A 120 8.97 9.15 -10.51
N ILE A 121 8.22 8.19 -11.05
CA ILE A 121 7.87 6.95 -10.35
C ILE A 121 9.10 6.16 -9.87
N LYS A 122 10.27 6.34 -10.51
CA LYS A 122 11.54 5.72 -10.11
C LYS A 122 12.07 6.28 -8.79
N LEU A 123 11.68 7.50 -8.40
CA LEU A 123 12.09 8.11 -7.12
C LEU A 123 11.38 7.44 -5.95
N ASP A 124 10.17 6.91 -6.15
CA ASP A 124 9.58 5.96 -5.22
C ASP A 124 10.15 4.55 -5.48
N VAL A 125 11.37 4.33 -4.99
CA VAL A 125 12.15 3.10 -5.23
C VAL A 125 11.34 1.84 -4.90
N LYS A 126 10.60 1.84 -3.78
CA LYS A 126 9.79 0.69 -3.37
C LYS A 126 8.62 0.46 -4.31
N LEU A 127 7.90 1.51 -4.71
CA LEU A 127 6.82 1.36 -5.70
C LEU A 127 7.38 0.85 -7.03
N TYR A 128 8.46 1.45 -7.53
CA TYR A 128 9.05 1.08 -8.81
C TYR A 128 9.58 -0.35 -8.83
N GLN A 129 10.28 -0.78 -7.76
CA GLN A 129 10.82 -2.14 -7.67
C GLN A 129 9.71 -3.18 -7.67
N ASN A 130 8.70 -3.00 -6.83
CA ASN A 130 7.62 -3.98 -6.68
C ASN A 130 6.67 -3.97 -7.90
N CYS A 131 6.45 -2.83 -8.55
CA CYS A 131 5.56 -2.72 -9.71
C CYS A 131 6.27 -2.71 -11.08
N ARG A 132 7.57 -3.02 -11.11
CA ARG A 132 8.42 -2.91 -12.32
C ARG A 132 7.84 -3.59 -13.55
N LYS A 133 7.29 -4.80 -13.38
CA LYS A 133 6.68 -5.61 -14.45
C LYS A 133 5.57 -4.83 -15.16
N PHE A 134 4.63 -4.29 -14.40
CA PHE A 134 3.49 -3.53 -14.93
C PHE A 134 3.93 -2.20 -15.53
N LEU A 135 4.90 -1.53 -14.91
CA LEU A 135 5.41 -0.25 -15.38
C LEU A 135 6.07 -0.33 -16.75
N LYS A 136 6.78 -1.43 -17.04
CA LYS A 136 7.48 -1.59 -18.32
C LYS A 136 6.61 -2.13 -19.45
N ILE A 137 5.57 -2.89 -19.13
CA ILE A 137 4.77 -3.62 -20.12
C ILE A 137 3.42 -2.94 -20.35
N GLU A 138 2.71 -2.61 -19.27
CA GLU A 138 1.33 -2.11 -19.34
C GLU A 138 1.26 -0.57 -19.28
N CYS A 139 2.09 0.05 -18.44
CA CYS A 139 2.05 1.49 -18.15
C CYS A 139 3.14 2.28 -18.87
N ILE A 140 3.14 2.24 -20.20
CA ILE A 140 4.08 2.99 -21.04
C ILE A 140 3.50 4.38 -21.31
N GLY A 141 3.99 5.43 -20.64
CA GLY A 141 3.50 6.80 -20.86
C GLY A 141 3.77 7.77 -19.71
N ILE A 142 3.10 8.93 -19.77
CA ILE A 142 3.40 10.13 -18.96
C ILE A 142 2.83 10.03 -17.53
N ASP A 143 1.82 9.19 -17.30
CA ASP A 143 1.13 9.06 -16.00
C ASP A 143 1.16 7.63 -15.46
N GLN A 144 2.36 7.09 -15.27
CA GLN A 144 2.56 5.70 -14.84
C GLN A 144 1.90 5.39 -13.49
N GLU A 145 1.88 6.36 -12.58
CA GLU A 145 1.20 6.23 -11.28
C GLU A 145 -0.31 6.02 -11.44
N ASP A 146 -0.97 6.84 -12.27
CA ASP A 146 -2.41 6.71 -12.52
C ASP A 146 -2.74 5.44 -13.30
N CYS A 147 -1.87 5.03 -14.21
CA CYS A 147 -2.00 3.74 -14.85
C CYS A 147 -1.98 2.58 -13.82
N LEU A 148 -1.06 2.60 -12.84
CA LEU A 148 -1.03 1.59 -11.77
C LEU A 148 -2.32 1.60 -10.95
N LYS A 149 -2.82 2.79 -10.56
CA LYS A 149 -4.10 2.93 -9.83
C LYS A 149 -5.27 2.33 -10.62
N LEU A 150 -5.32 2.56 -11.94
CA LEU A 150 -6.34 1.98 -12.83
C LEU A 150 -6.23 0.46 -12.97
N LEU A 151 -5.01 -0.08 -13.10
CA LEU A 151 -4.79 -1.53 -13.15
C LEU A 151 -5.19 -2.20 -11.84
N TYR A 152 -4.88 -1.56 -10.71
CA TYR A 152 -5.28 -2.01 -9.39
C TYR A 152 -6.80 -2.06 -9.23
N GLN A 153 -7.50 -0.98 -9.60
CA GLN A 153 -8.97 -0.91 -9.55
C GLN A 153 -9.64 -1.98 -10.45
N LYS A 154 -9.03 -2.29 -11.59
CA LYS A 154 -9.49 -3.34 -12.52
C LYS A 154 -9.10 -4.76 -12.11
N ASN A 155 -8.47 -4.93 -10.94
CA ASN A 155 -7.96 -6.21 -10.45
C ASN A 155 -7.02 -6.92 -11.46
N LYS A 156 -6.22 -6.15 -12.20
CA LYS A 156 -5.27 -6.66 -13.21
C LYS A 156 -3.85 -6.88 -12.68
N ILE A 157 -3.64 -6.62 -11.39
CA ILE A 157 -2.36 -6.81 -10.72
C ILE A 157 -2.45 -8.11 -9.95
N ASP A 158 -1.60 -9.08 -10.27
CA ASP A 158 -1.50 -10.35 -9.57
C ASP A 158 -0.63 -10.23 -8.31
N ASP A 159 0.47 -9.49 -8.42
CA ASP A 159 1.49 -9.31 -7.39
C ASP A 159 1.00 -8.52 -6.14
N ASP A 160 0.98 -9.18 -4.99
CA ASP A 160 0.52 -8.57 -3.74
C ASP A 160 1.46 -7.50 -3.20
N THR A 161 2.77 -7.60 -3.44
CA THR A 161 3.74 -6.57 -3.00
C THR A 161 3.53 -5.25 -3.75
N CYS A 162 3.23 -5.33 -5.06
CA CYS A 162 2.85 -4.19 -5.87
C CYS A 162 1.48 -3.64 -5.45
N LYS A 163 0.49 -4.50 -5.17
CA LYS A 163 -0.82 -4.05 -4.64
C LYS A 163 -0.64 -3.25 -3.34
N GLU A 164 0.20 -3.71 -2.43
CA GLU A 164 0.46 -2.99 -1.17
C GLU A 164 1.11 -1.63 -1.41
N GLN A 165 2.08 -1.53 -2.33
CA GLN A 165 2.65 -0.23 -2.69
C GLN A 165 1.64 0.71 -3.36
N ILE A 166 0.73 0.18 -4.18
CA ILE A 166 -0.33 0.96 -4.80
C ILE A 166 -1.35 1.43 -3.74
N LYS A 167 -1.75 0.57 -2.81
CA LYS A 167 -2.59 0.96 -1.67
C LYS A 167 -1.94 2.06 -0.86
N ARG A 168 -0.62 1.98 -0.59
CA ARG A 168 0.12 3.03 0.12
C ARG A 168 -0.04 4.37 -0.56
N ILE A 169 0.28 4.49 -1.86
CA ILE A 169 0.20 5.77 -2.56
C ILE A 169 -1.23 6.31 -2.67
N ILE A 170 -2.24 5.43 -2.72
CA ILE A 170 -3.64 5.86 -2.76
C ILE A 170 -4.08 6.37 -1.39
N ARG A 171 -3.65 5.73 -0.30
CA ARG A 171 -3.89 6.21 1.07
C ARG A 171 -3.18 7.54 1.33
N GLU A 172 -1.92 7.68 0.89
CA GLU A 172 -1.18 8.95 0.95
C GLU A 172 -1.98 10.08 0.30
N GLY A 173 -2.50 9.86 -0.92
CA GLY A 173 -3.35 10.82 -1.64
C GLY A 173 -4.74 11.05 -1.03
N GLN A 174 -5.23 10.14 -0.18
CA GLN A 174 -6.48 10.33 0.57
C GLN A 174 -6.28 11.25 1.78
N VAL A 175 -5.07 11.24 2.37
CA VAL A 175 -4.74 12.07 3.52
C VAL A 175 -4.63 13.53 3.11
N ASP A 176 -4.02 13.83 1.95
CA ASP A 176 -3.89 15.20 1.48
C ASP A 176 -3.84 15.26 -0.05
N ILE A 177 -4.45 16.29 -0.64
CA ILE A 177 -4.49 16.51 -2.08
C ILE A 177 -3.08 16.59 -2.68
N TYR A 178 -2.14 17.18 -1.95
CA TYR A 178 -0.78 17.38 -2.40
C TYR A 178 -0.02 16.07 -2.59
N ALA A 179 -0.40 15.00 -1.89
CA ALA A 179 0.21 13.68 -2.08
C ALA A 179 -0.25 12.97 -3.38
N ASP A 180 -1.21 13.54 -4.11
CA ASP A 180 -1.70 13.03 -5.39
C ASP A 180 -1.48 14.06 -6.52
N ARG A 181 -0.56 13.74 -7.44
CA ARG A 181 -0.17 14.65 -8.52
C ARG A 181 -1.33 15.02 -9.44
N ALA A 182 -2.13 14.05 -9.88
CA ALA A 182 -3.22 14.29 -10.82
C ALA A 182 -4.34 15.13 -10.16
N LEU A 183 -4.61 14.89 -8.87
CA LEU A 183 -5.57 15.67 -8.10
C LEU A 183 -5.10 17.11 -7.90
N THR A 184 -3.83 17.29 -7.48
CA THR A 184 -3.20 18.60 -7.31
C THR A 184 -3.28 19.41 -8.60
N PHE A 185 -2.86 18.82 -9.73
CA PHE A 185 -2.85 19.48 -11.02
C PHE A 185 -4.27 19.86 -11.50
N ALA A 186 -5.23 18.94 -11.39
CA ALA A 186 -6.60 19.18 -11.85
C ALA A 186 -7.35 20.21 -11.01
N CYS A 187 -7.04 20.32 -9.72
CA CYS A 187 -7.77 21.16 -8.76
C CYS A 187 -7.00 22.42 -8.32
N GLN A 188 -5.81 22.70 -8.86
CA GLN A 188 -4.97 23.81 -8.43
C GLN A 188 -5.70 25.17 -8.46
N ALA A 189 -6.43 25.46 -9.54
CA ALA A 189 -7.17 26.70 -9.67
C ALA A 189 -8.33 26.80 -8.66
N ASP A 190 -8.98 25.67 -8.38
CA ASP A 190 -10.08 25.58 -7.42
C ASP A 190 -9.59 25.70 -5.97
N LEU A 191 -8.41 25.14 -5.65
CA LEU A 191 -7.74 25.32 -4.35
C LEU A 191 -7.47 26.80 -4.07
N LEU A 192 -6.88 27.50 -5.03
CA LEU A 192 -6.57 28.94 -4.89
C LEU A 192 -7.83 29.80 -4.77
N LYS A 193 -8.92 29.38 -5.41
CA LYS A 193 -10.18 30.14 -5.42
C LYS A 193 -11.02 29.91 -4.16
N TYR A 194 -11.11 28.67 -3.69
CA TYR A 194 -12.08 28.28 -2.66
C TYR A 194 -11.45 27.87 -1.32
N CYS A 195 -10.21 27.38 -1.33
CA CYS A 195 -9.58 26.74 -0.17
C CYS A 195 -8.22 27.36 0.22
N ASN A 196 -7.91 28.58 -0.26
CA ASN A 196 -6.61 29.23 -0.04
C ASN A 196 -6.33 29.58 1.42
N ASP A 197 -7.36 29.89 2.21
CA ASP A 197 -7.23 30.24 3.63
C ASP A 197 -7.09 29.00 4.53
N ILE A 198 -7.17 27.80 3.95
CA ILE A 198 -7.09 26.54 4.70
C ILE A 198 -5.64 26.09 4.75
N PRO A 199 -5.10 25.80 5.94
CA PRO A 199 -3.73 25.36 6.09
C PRO A 199 -3.50 24.03 5.37
N ILE A 200 -2.32 23.90 4.77
CA ILE A 200 -1.84 22.65 4.15
C ILE A 200 -1.66 21.59 5.22
N GLY A 201 -1.93 20.33 4.87
CA GLY A 201 -1.80 19.19 5.76
C GLY A 201 -3.13 18.73 6.36
N SER A 202 -3.12 17.50 6.86
CA SER A 202 -4.26 16.83 7.50
C SER A 202 -5.52 16.73 6.62
N GLY A 203 -5.42 16.92 5.30
CA GLY A 203 -6.53 16.73 4.36
C GLY A 203 -7.60 17.79 4.39
N LYS A 204 -7.38 18.90 5.09
CA LYS A 204 -8.39 19.97 5.23
C LYS A 204 -8.75 20.61 3.89
N GLN A 205 -7.75 20.83 3.03
CA GLN A 205 -7.98 21.37 1.69
C GLN A 205 -8.74 20.39 0.78
N LEU A 206 -8.44 19.09 0.89
CA LEU A 206 -9.20 18.06 0.19
C LEU A 206 -10.66 18.03 0.64
N GLN A 207 -10.92 18.09 1.96
CA GLN A 207 -12.28 18.17 2.52
C GLN A 207 -13.02 19.42 2.05
N CYS A 208 -12.33 20.57 1.97
CA CYS A 208 -12.89 21.79 1.42
C CYS A 208 -13.34 21.60 -0.02
N LEU A 209 -12.49 21.09 -0.90
CA LEU A 209 -12.85 20.83 -2.30
C LEU A 209 -14.03 19.87 -2.42
N LEU A 210 -14.09 18.82 -1.60
CA LEU A 210 -15.22 17.89 -1.57
C LEU A 210 -16.52 18.59 -1.17
N SER A 211 -16.47 19.57 -0.25
CA SER A 211 -17.64 20.34 0.17
C SER A 211 -18.16 21.31 -0.90
N MET A 212 -17.29 21.75 -1.82
CA MET A 212 -17.68 22.65 -2.92
C MET A 212 -18.58 21.96 -3.96
N GLY A 213 -18.53 20.62 -4.04
CA GLY A 213 -19.33 19.83 -4.97
C GLY A 213 -19.20 20.34 -6.41
N LYS A 214 -20.33 20.65 -7.06
CA LYS A 214 -20.36 21.10 -8.47
C LYS A 214 -19.78 22.51 -8.72
N SER A 215 -19.31 23.21 -7.70
CA SER A 215 -18.79 24.58 -7.83
C SER A 215 -17.33 24.63 -8.33
N VAL A 216 -16.61 23.50 -8.27
CA VAL A 216 -15.26 23.37 -8.80
C VAL A 216 -15.27 23.19 -10.32
N THR A 217 -14.12 23.33 -10.97
CA THR A 217 -14.00 23.09 -12.42
C THR A 217 -14.39 21.66 -12.80
N SER A 218 -14.84 21.46 -14.04
CA SER A 218 -15.18 20.12 -14.55
C SER A 218 -13.98 19.16 -14.51
N GLN A 219 -12.77 19.68 -14.72
CA GLN A 219 -11.52 18.91 -14.63
C GLN A 219 -11.27 18.42 -13.20
N CYS A 220 -11.32 19.33 -12.21
CA CYS A 220 -11.18 18.97 -10.80
C CYS A 220 -12.26 17.98 -10.36
N GLN A 221 -13.53 18.26 -10.70
CA GLN A 221 -14.66 17.39 -10.35
C GLN A 221 -14.47 15.96 -10.88
N THR A 222 -14.00 15.81 -12.12
CA THR A 222 -13.79 14.50 -12.74
C THR A 222 -12.74 13.68 -12.00
N ILE A 223 -11.62 14.31 -11.63
CA ILE A 223 -10.54 13.60 -10.92
C ILE A 223 -10.93 13.33 -9.46
N LEU A 224 -11.57 14.28 -8.78
CA LEU A 224 -12.10 14.08 -7.43
C LEU A 224 -13.03 12.86 -7.36
N GLN A 225 -13.99 12.75 -8.29
CA GLN A 225 -14.91 11.62 -8.34
C GLN A 225 -14.18 10.28 -8.55
N LYS A 226 -13.24 10.23 -9.50
CA LYS A 226 -12.41 9.03 -9.72
C LYS A 226 -11.63 8.63 -8.47
N ARG A 227 -11.13 9.60 -7.70
CA ARG A 227 -10.41 9.33 -6.45
C ARG A 227 -11.35 8.86 -5.34
N GLN A 228 -12.53 9.45 -5.19
CA GLN A 228 -13.54 9.00 -4.23
C GLN A 228 -13.93 7.52 -4.48
N GLU A 229 -14.25 7.17 -5.72
CA GLU A 229 -14.55 5.78 -6.10
C GLU A 229 -13.39 4.83 -5.79
N LEU A 230 -12.15 5.26 -6.05
CA LEU A 230 -10.95 4.47 -5.78
C LEU A 230 -10.72 4.26 -4.27
N TRP A 231 -10.96 5.28 -3.44
CA TRP A 231 -10.86 5.17 -1.98
C TRP A 231 -11.93 4.27 -1.39
N GLU A 232 -13.17 4.36 -1.88
CA GLU A 232 -14.27 3.46 -1.49
C GLU A 232 -13.96 2.01 -1.85
N PHE A 233 -13.42 1.78 -3.06
CA PHE A 233 -12.96 0.45 -3.48
C PHE A 233 -11.94 -0.13 -2.50
N ILE A 234 -10.92 0.65 -2.10
CA ILE A 234 -9.89 0.20 -1.16
C ILE A 234 -10.49 -0.07 0.22
N SER A 235 -11.34 0.81 0.73
CA SER A 235 -11.98 0.65 2.05
C SER A 235 -12.77 -0.65 2.12
N ASN A 236 -13.55 -0.95 1.08
CA ASN A 236 -14.31 -2.19 0.99
C ASN A 236 -13.40 -3.43 0.96
N VAL A 237 -12.31 -3.37 0.19
CA VAL A 237 -11.31 -4.46 0.13
C VAL A 237 -10.60 -4.63 1.47
N THR A 238 -10.22 -3.55 2.16
CA THR A 238 -9.56 -3.66 3.47
C THR A 238 -10.48 -4.23 4.53
N ASN A 239 -11.77 -3.86 4.55
CA ASN A 239 -12.71 -4.40 5.52
C ASN A 239 -12.87 -5.93 5.37
N VAL A 240 -12.98 -6.44 4.14
CA VAL A 240 -13.10 -7.89 3.92
C VAL A 240 -11.80 -8.64 4.23
N VAL A 241 -10.64 -8.05 3.91
CA VAL A 241 -9.33 -8.66 4.22
C VAL A 241 -9.05 -8.62 5.72
N ASP A 242 -9.32 -7.51 6.40
CA ASP A 242 -9.05 -7.36 7.83
C ASP A 242 -9.99 -8.24 8.67
N LEU A 243 -11.25 -8.43 8.26
CA LEU A 243 -12.14 -9.43 8.86
C LEU A 243 -11.59 -10.85 8.68
N THR A 244 -11.08 -11.17 7.49
CA THR A 244 -10.51 -12.50 7.20
C THR A 244 -9.22 -12.73 7.98
N GLU A 245 -8.40 -11.68 8.13
CA GLU A 245 -7.13 -11.70 8.84
C GLU A 245 -7.33 -11.73 10.36
N GLN A 246 -8.32 -11.03 10.91
CA GLN A 246 -8.71 -11.12 12.31
C GLN A 246 -9.20 -12.54 12.67
N ILE A 247 -9.97 -13.18 11.78
CA ILE A 247 -10.37 -14.59 11.94
C ILE A 247 -9.15 -15.51 11.88
N ARG A 248 -8.19 -15.25 10.97
CA ARG A 248 -6.96 -16.04 10.81
C ARG A 248 -5.97 -15.87 11.97
N LYS A 249 -5.84 -14.64 12.50
CA LYS A 249 -4.88 -14.25 13.55
C LYS A 249 -5.44 -14.45 14.96
N SER A 250 -6.77 -14.58 15.12
CA SER A 250 -7.39 -15.11 16.33
C SER A 250 -7.16 -16.62 16.44
N ASN A 251 -5.89 -17.02 16.58
CA ASN A 251 -5.50 -18.35 16.98
C ASN A 251 -5.58 -18.48 18.51
N ASN A 252 -6.77 -18.29 19.06
CA ASN A 252 -7.03 -18.73 20.42
C ASN A 252 -7.25 -20.24 20.34
N SER A 253 -6.23 -21.02 20.75
CA SER A 253 -6.16 -22.48 20.56
C SER A 253 -7.45 -23.19 21.01
N LEU A 254 -8.09 -22.69 22.07
CA LEU A 254 -9.36 -23.19 22.60
C LEU A 254 -10.53 -23.11 21.61
N TYR A 255 -10.63 -22.04 20.80
CA TYR A 255 -11.73 -21.87 19.86
C TYR A 255 -11.68 -22.92 18.74
N GLN A 256 -10.49 -23.19 18.20
CA GLN A 256 -10.32 -24.24 17.18
C GLN A 256 -10.71 -25.62 17.73
N PHE A 257 -10.32 -25.93 18.97
CA PHE A 257 -10.74 -27.18 19.63
C PHE A 257 -12.25 -27.26 19.87
N ILE A 258 -12.90 -26.17 20.30
CA ILE A 258 -14.35 -26.14 20.52
C ILE A 258 -15.11 -26.40 19.21
N VAL A 259 -14.70 -25.80 18.10
CA VAL A 259 -15.37 -25.99 16.81
C VAL A 259 -15.21 -27.44 16.32
N ILE A 260 -14.01 -28.02 16.43
CA ILE A 260 -13.77 -29.42 16.07
C ILE A 260 -14.62 -30.35 16.95
N LEU A 261 -14.68 -30.09 18.25
CA LEU A 261 -15.48 -30.90 19.19
C LEU A 261 -16.98 -30.85 18.84
N LEU A 262 -17.51 -29.67 18.51
CA LEU A 262 -18.90 -29.52 18.10
C LEU A 262 -19.22 -30.31 16.82
N ILE A 263 -18.32 -30.31 15.84
CA ILE A 263 -18.46 -31.10 14.61
C ILE A 263 -18.44 -32.61 14.90
N LEU A 264 -17.55 -33.08 15.78
CA LEU A 264 -17.51 -34.49 16.16
C LEU A 264 -18.76 -34.91 16.94
N CYS A 265 -19.28 -34.04 17.82
CA CYS A 265 -20.52 -34.28 18.54
C CYS A 265 -21.73 -34.38 17.61
N THR A 266 -21.84 -33.54 16.59
CA THR A 266 -22.97 -33.62 15.64
C THR A 266 -22.90 -34.90 14.80
N VAL A 267 -21.71 -35.30 14.36
CA VAL A 267 -21.50 -36.57 13.65
C VAL A 267 -21.85 -37.77 14.54
N PHE A 268 -21.41 -37.75 15.80
CA PHE A 268 -21.73 -38.80 16.76
C PHE A 268 -23.23 -38.88 17.06
N MET A 269 -23.88 -37.74 17.31
CA MET A 269 -25.31 -37.67 17.58
C MET A 269 -26.13 -38.11 16.36
N ALA A 270 -25.73 -37.69 15.16
CA ALA A 270 -26.31 -38.17 13.92
C ALA A 270 -26.15 -39.70 13.81
N GLY A 271 -24.95 -40.24 14.02
CA GLY A 271 -24.69 -41.68 14.04
C GLY A 271 -25.53 -42.44 15.06
N CYS A 272 -25.74 -41.88 16.26
CA CYS A 272 -26.62 -42.46 17.28
C CYS A 272 -28.10 -42.43 16.88
N MET A 273 -28.55 -41.41 16.15
CA MET A 273 -29.92 -41.34 15.63
C MET A 273 -30.12 -42.35 14.50
N TYR A 274 -29.20 -42.41 13.53
CA TYR A 274 -29.26 -43.39 12.44
C TYR A 274 -29.13 -44.84 12.95
N GLY A 275 -28.31 -45.09 13.98
CA GLY A 275 -28.20 -46.41 14.62
C GLY A 275 -29.46 -46.85 15.37
N ARG A 276 -30.27 -45.90 15.88
CA ARG A 276 -31.57 -46.20 16.50
C ARG A 276 -32.67 -46.40 15.47
N SER A 277 -32.64 -45.69 14.35
CA SER A 277 -33.63 -45.83 13.26
C SER A 277 -33.57 -47.19 12.54
N VAL A 278 -32.40 -47.84 12.49
CA VAL A 278 -32.24 -49.17 11.86
C VAL A 278 -32.83 -50.32 12.71
N ARG A 279 -33.09 -50.12 14.01
CA ARG A 279 -33.69 -51.15 14.88
C ARG A 279 -35.22 -51.15 14.94
N TYR A 280 -35.90 -50.22 14.26
CA TYR A 280 -37.37 -50.15 14.25
C TYR A 280 -37.94 -50.41 12.86
N ASN A 281 -37.64 -51.56 12.27
CA ASN A 281 -38.44 -52.08 11.17
C ASN A 281 -38.54 -53.62 11.24
N PRO A 282 -39.41 -54.18 12.11
CA PRO A 282 -39.81 -55.58 11.99
C PRO A 282 -40.97 -55.64 10.98
N ILE A 283 -40.70 -55.99 9.73
CA ILE A 283 -41.73 -56.44 8.80
C ILE A 283 -41.46 -57.91 8.49
N MET A 284 -42.00 -58.78 9.35
CA MET A 284 -42.30 -60.17 9.04
C MET A 284 -43.74 -60.19 8.49
N ASN A 285 -43.87 -60.33 7.17
CA ASN A 285 -44.98 -61.01 6.51
C ASN A 285 -44.70 -61.08 5.00
N TYR A 286 -44.30 -62.28 4.55
CA TYR A 286 -44.49 -62.71 3.18
C TYR A 286 -44.68 -64.24 3.21
N ASP A 287 -45.94 -64.67 3.17
CA ASP A 287 -46.33 -66.06 2.91
C ASP A 287 -45.92 -66.44 1.47
N ASP A 288 -45.09 -67.50 1.36
CA ASP A 288 -45.00 -68.58 0.35
C ASP A 288 -44.94 -68.25 -1.17
N PRO A 289 -44.55 -69.19 -2.09
CA PRO A 289 -44.27 -70.63 -1.93
C PRO A 289 -42.94 -71.11 -2.61
N ILE A 290 -42.60 -72.40 -2.49
CA ILE A 290 -42.37 -73.35 -3.62
C ILE A 290 -41.83 -74.69 -3.10
N THR A 291 -42.58 -75.72 -3.46
CA THR A 291 -42.29 -77.16 -3.57
C THR A 291 -40.89 -77.50 -4.09
N ILE A 292 -40.20 -78.47 -3.45
CA ILE A 292 -39.30 -79.40 -4.16
C ILE A 292 -39.58 -80.82 -3.68
N ASP A 293 -40.04 -81.63 -4.63
CA ASP A 293 -40.26 -83.07 -4.56
C ASP A 293 -39.00 -83.83 -5.04
N HIS A 294 -38.89 -85.10 -4.63
CA HIS A 294 -37.95 -86.16 -5.03
C HIS A 294 -36.47 -86.02 -4.60
N LYS A 295 -35.88 -86.99 -3.87
CA LYS A 295 -35.80 -88.43 -4.14
C LYS A 295 -35.49 -89.25 -2.89
#